data_AF-A0A3S4Z1F0-F1
#
_entry.id   AF-A0A3S4Z1F0-F1
#
_cell.length_a   1.000
_cell.length_b   1.000
_cell.length_c   1.000
_cell.angle_alpha   90.00
_cell.angle_beta   90.00
_cell.angle_gamma   90.00
#
_symmetry.space_group_name_H-M   'P 1'
#
loop_
_entity.id
_entity.type
_entity.pdbx_description
1 polymer ?
#
loop_
_entity_poly.entity_id
_entity_poly.type
_entity_poly.pdbx_seq_one_letter_code
_entity_poly.pdbx_strand_id
1 'polypeptide(L)'
;MQGVGNTQTIDVETGKPNPMRQVYQLAADVQHGNSGGPVLDENGNVVGVVFGKAPDGESSTGQTGYALTASTLKQALEAGGSNTASVATGTCKN
;
A
#
# COMPACT_ATOMS: atom_id res chain seq x y z
N MET A 1 -2.13 -12.27 -8.62
CA MET A 1 -1.67 -10.86 -8.66
C MET A 1 -1.74 -10.37 -10.10
N GLN A 2 -2.15 -9.11 -10.33
CA GLN A 2 -2.20 -8.52 -11.68
C GLN A 2 -0.80 -8.06 -12.15
N GLY A 3 0.11 -7.74 -11.22
CA GLY A 3 1.50 -7.43 -11.54
C GLY A 3 2.22 -6.67 -10.43
N VAL A 4 3.51 -6.43 -10.62
CA VAL A 4 4.34 -5.52 -9.82
C VAL A 4 4.63 -4.28 -10.66
N GLY A 5 4.49 -3.10 -10.07
CA GLY A 5 4.84 -1.86 -10.75
C GLY A 5 5.35 -0.80 -9.78
N ASN A 6 6.08 0.17 -10.30
CA ASN A 6 6.39 1.38 -9.55
C ASN A 6 5.23 2.35 -9.70
N THR A 7 4.58 2.68 -8.59
CA THR A 7 3.45 3.60 -8.56
C THR A 7 3.82 4.83 -7.75
N GLN A 8 3.36 5.98 -8.24
CA GLN A 8 3.45 7.24 -7.54
C GLN A 8 2.07 7.63 -7.05
N THR A 9 1.89 7.70 -5.73
CA THR A 9 0.65 8.21 -5.14
C THR A 9 0.74 9.72 -4.99
N ILE A 10 -0.40 10.40 -4.96
CA ILE A 10 -0.45 11.82 -4.63
C ILE A 10 -0.60 11.98 -3.12
N ASP A 11 0.17 12.88 -2.54
CA ASP A 11 0.01 13.29 -1.16
C ASP A 11 -1.27 14.13 -1.05
N VAL A 12 -2.21 13.64 -0.26
CA VAL A 12 -3.54 14.25 -0.08
C VAL A 12 -3.49 15.65 0.56
N GLU A 13 -2.42 16.00 1.30
CA GLU A 13 -2.31 17.31 1.94
C GLU A 13 -1.66 18.37 1.06
N THR A 14 -0.61 17.99 0.34
CA THR A 14 0.21 18.90 -0.44
C THR A 14 -0.15 18.88 -1.93
N GLY A 15 -0.90 17.88 -2.39
CA GLY A 15 -1.17 17.63 -3.81
C GLY A 15 0.07 17.22 -4.61
N LYS A 16 1.22 17.03 -3.94
CA LYS A 16 2.48 16.68 -4.60
C LYS A 16 2.63 15.17 -4.77
N PRO A 17 3.39 14.71 -5.77
CA PRO A 17 3.67 13.30 -5.90
C PRO A 17 4.55 12.80 -4.72
N ASN A 18 4.18 11.67 -4.13
CA ASN A 18 5.03 10.95 -3.20
C ASN A 18 6.25 10.35 -3.93
N PRO A 19 7.30 9.94 -3.19
CA PRO A 19 8.33 9.08 -3.77
C PRO A 19 7.71 7.82 -4.40
N MET A 20 8.24 7.39 -5.55
CA MET A 20 7.80 6.16 -6.20
C MET A 20 8.03 4.97 -5.26
N ARG A 21 7.04 4.08 -5.19
CA ARG A 21 7.13 2.84 -4.41
C ARG A 21 6.75 1.67 -5.28
N GLN A 22 7.37 0.52 -5.02
CA GLN A 22 7.03 -0.71 -5.69
C GLN A 22 5.79 -1.33 -5.03
N VAL A 23 4.72 -1.48 -5.81
CA VAL A 23 3.42 -1.99 -5.35
C VAL A 23 2.99 -3.21 -6.14
N TYR A 24 2.19 -4.05 -5.51
CA TYR A 24 1.37 -5.05 -6.20
C TYR A 24 0.05 -4.43 -6.64
N GLN A 25 -0.35 -4.74 -7.87
CA GLN A 25 -1.73 -4.64 -8.31
C GLN A 25 -2.41 -5.97 -8.09
N LEU A 26 -3.56 -5.94 -7.43
CA LEU A 26 -4.33 -7.11 -7.03
C LEU A 26 -5.63 -7.15 -7.82
N ALA A 27 -5.93 -8.29 -8.43
CA ALA A 27 -7.28 -8.61 -8.88
C ALA A 27 -8.07 -9.04 -7.63
N ALA A 28 -8.52 -8.06 -6.85
CA ALA A 28 -9.15 -8.29 -5.56
C ALA A 28 -10.14 -7.17 -5.25
N ASP A 29 -11.27 -7.55 -4.67
CA ASP A 29 -12.28 -6.65 -4.15
C ASP A 29 -11.86 -6.08 -2.78
N VAL A 30 -10.93 -5.12 -2.80
CA VAL A 30 -10.46 -4.46 -1.58
C VAL A 30 -11.51 -3.49 -1.08
N GLN A 31 -11.92 -3.64 0.18
CA GLN A 31 -12.95 -2.84 0.85
C GLN A 31 -12.38 -2.01 2.00
N HIS A 32 -13.16 -1.01 2.45
CA HIS A 32 -12.81 -0.23 3.63
C HIS A 32 -12.60 -1.16 4.83
N GLY A 33 -11.56 -0.87 5.63
CA GLY A 33 -11.13 -1.73 6.74
C GLY A 33 -10.14 -2.83 6.35
N ASN A 34 -9.92 -3.10 5.05
CA ASN A 34 -8.83 -4.00 4.64
C ASN A 34 -7.45 -3.33 4.67
N SER A 35 -7.38 -1.99 4.69
CA SER A 35 -6.13 -1.24 4.79
C SER A 35 -5.31 -1.66 6.02
N GLY A 36 -4.03 -1.96 5.82
CA GLY A 36 -3.13 -2.50 6.85
C GLY A 36 -3.13 -4.03 6.94
N GLY A 37 -4.08 -4.72 6.28
CA GLY A 37 -4.13 -6.18 6.23
C GLY A 37 -3.03 -6.81 5.36
N PRO A 38 -2.60 -8.05 5.66
CA PRO A 38 -1.55 -8.73 4.90
C PRO A 38 -2.08 -9.28 3.57
N VAL A 39 -1.21 -9.27 2.56
CA VAL A 39 -1.36 -10.09 1.34
C VAL A 39 -0.52 -11.34 1.53
N LEU A 40 -1.14 -12.51 1.39
CA LEU A 40 -0.48 -13.80 1.57
C LEU A 40 -0.22 -14.48 0.22
N ASP A 41 0.88 -15.23 0.13
CA ASP A 41 1.07 -16.22 -0.94
C ASP A 41 0.34 -17.54 -0.62
N GLU A 42 0.42 -18.51 -1.54
CA GLU A 42 -0.24 -19.82 -1.41
C GLU A 42 0.26 -20.64 -0.21
N ASN A 43 1.43 -20.31 0.34
CA ASN A 43 2.00 -20.96 1.52
C ASN A 43 1.67 -20.21 2.83
N GLY A 44 0.94 -19.09 2.75
CA GLY A 44 0.61 -18.25 3.89
C GLY A 44 1.70 -17.25 4.28
N ASN A 45 2.73 -17.04 3.45
CA ASN A 45 3.75 -16.03 3.72
C ASN A 45 3.24 -14.63 3.39
N VAL A 46 3.56 -13.65 4.23
CA VAL A 46 3.24 -12.24 3.96
C VAL A 46 4.13 -11.71 2.84
N VAL A 47 3.51 -11.38 1.71
CA VAL A 47 4.20 -10.80 0.54
C VAL A 47 3.94 -9.31 0.40
N GLY A 48 2.91 -8.76 1.05
CA GLY A 48 2.63 -7.33 1.03
C GLY A 48 1.60 -6.87 2.05
N VAL A 49 1.28 -5.57 2.05
CA VAL A 49 0.27 -4.95 2.92
C VAL A 49 -0.65 -4.06 2.10
N VAL A 50 -1.95 -4.27 2.21
CA VAL A 50 -2.98 -3.52 1.49
C VAL A 50 -2.99 -2.06 1.95
N PHE A 51 -3.04 -1.12 1.01
CA PHE A 51 -3.16 0.31 1.32
C PHE A 51 -4.32 1.02 0.62
N GLY A 52 -4.93 0.41 -0.40
CA GLY A 52 -6.07 1.04 -1.07
C GLY A 52 -6.60 0.24 -2.27
N LYS A 53 -7.55 0.86 -2.97
CA LYS A 53 -8.19 0.36 -4.18
C LYS A 53 -8.24 1.45 -5.24
N ALA A 54 -8.40 1.04 -6.50
CA ALA A 54 -8.72 1.98 -7.57
C ALA A 54 -10.10 2.64 -7.31
N PRO A 55 -10.31 3.89 -7.74
CA PRO A 55 -11.64 4.49 -7.72
C PRO A 55 -12.64 3.63 -8.50
N ASP A 56 -13.90 3.66 -8.09
CA ASP A 56 -14.94 2.89 -8.77
C ASP A 56 -15.10 3.39 -10.21
N GLY A 57 -15.14 2.46 -11.16
CA GLY A 57 -15.21 2.77 -12.61
C GLY A 57 -13.87 3.00 -13.31
N GLU A 58 -12.74 3.11 -12.58
CA GLU A 58 -11.40 3.30 -13.16
C GLU A 58 -10.69 1.96 -13.49
N SER A 59 -11.16 0.84 -12.93
CA SER A 59 -10.61 -0.49 -13.25
C SER A 59 -11.40 -1.13 -14.38
N SER A 60 -10.71 -1.57 -15.43
CA SER A 60 -11.29 -2.38 -16.52
C SER A 60 -11.86 -3.72 -16.04
N THR A 61 -11.47 -4.16 -14.84
CA THR A 61 -11.99 -5.37 -14.17
C THR A 61 -13.01 -5.06 -13.07
N GLY A 62 -13.25 -3.77 -12.77
CA GLY A 62 -14.12 -3.32 -11.68
C GLY A 62 -13.55 -3.47 -10.26
N GLN A 63 -12.44 -4.20 -10.08
CA GLN A 63 -11.89 -4.54 -8.76
C GLN A 63 -10.35 -4.61 -8.80
N THR A 64 -9.68 -3.46 -8.67
CA THR A 64 -8.23 -3.38 -8.53
C THR A 64 -7.85 -2.90 -7.14
N GLY A 65 -7.19 -3.77 -6.38
CA GLY A 65 -6.57 -3.47 -5.10
C GLY A 65 -5.08 -3.13 -5.23
N TYR A 66 -4.54 -2.40 -4.27
CA TYR A 66 -3.12 -2.09 -4.21
C TYR A 66 -2.50 -2.47 -2.86
N ALA A 67 -1.30 -3.04 -2.92
CA ALA A 67 -0.52 -3.39 -1.74
C ALA A 67 0.94 -2.96 -1.87
N LEU A 68 1.53 -2.50 -0.76
CA LEU A 68 2.97 -2.31 -0.66
C LEU A 68 3.65 -3.68 -0.66
N THR A 69 4.74 -3.81 -1.40
CA THR A 69 5.57 -5.03 -1.40
C THR A 69 6.27 -5.20 -0.05
N ALA A 70 6.47 -6.44 0.38
CA ALA A 70 7.23 -6.75 1.59
C ALA A 70 8.68 -6.21 1.52
N SER A 71 9.28 -6.15 0.33
CA SER A 71 10.60 -5.51 0.11
C SER A 71 10.58 -4.01 0.43
N THR A 72 9.56 -3.27 -0.03
CA THR A 72 9.40 -1.84 0.28
C THR A 72 9.22 -1.63 1.79
N LEU A 73 8.47 -2.50 2.47
CA LEU A 73 8.29 -2.45 3.92
C LEU A 73 9.59 -2.74 4.68
N LYS A 74 10.36 -3.75 4.24
CA LYS A 74 11.67 -4.07 4.84
C LYS A 74 12.63 -2.89 4.77
N GLN A 75 12.72 -2.20 3.62
CA GLN A 75 13.57 -1.02 3.48
C GLN A 75 13.16 0.10 4.46
N ALA A 76 11.86 0.33 4.66
CA ALA A 76 11.37 1.31 5.62
C ALA A 76 11.70 0.90 7.07
N LEU A 77 11.57 -0.39 7.40
CA LEU A 77 11.93 -0.94 8.71
C LEU A 77 13.45 -0.94 8.95
N GLU A 78 14.28 -1.13 7.94
CA GLU A 78 15.73 -1.02 8.08
C GLU A 78 16.16 0.42 8.36
N ALA A 79 15.47 1.40 7.76
CA ALA A 79 15.76 2.82 7.97
C ALA A 79 15.35 3.35 9.36
N GLY A 80 14.38 2.74 10.04
CA GLY A 80 13.83 3.30 11.29
C GLY A 80 13.26 2.29 12.30
N GLY A 81 13.41 0.99 12.07
CA GLY A 81 12.69 -0.07 12.79
C GLY A 81 13.17 -0.35 14.21
N SER A 82 14.32 0.19 14.62
CA SER A 82 14.76 0.17 16.02
C SER A 82 14.25 1.37 16.83
N ASN A 83 13.47 2.27 16.22
CA ASN A 83 12.93 3.41 16.92
C ASN A 83 11.81 3.00 17.87
N THR A 84 12.07 3.13 19.17
CA THR A 84 11.11 2.86 20.25
C THR A 84 10.50 4.14 20.84
N ALA A 85 10.95 5.31 20.38
CA ALA A 85 10.38 6.58 20.82
C ALA A 85 9.03 6.81 20.14
N SER A 86 8.09 7.42 20.86
CA SER A 86 6.82 7.85 20.29
C SER A 86 7.06 8.90 19.19
N VAL A 87 6.27 8.81 18.12
CA VAL A 87 6.27 9.76 17.00
C VAL A 87 4.86 10.30 16.79
N ALA A 88 4.75 11.50 16.24
CA ALA A 88 3.45 12.08 15.91
C ALA A 88 2.81 11.34 14.71
N THR A 89 1.49 11.13 14.74
CA THR A 89 0.74 10.48 13.65
C THR A 89 0.36 11.43 12.51
N GLY A 90 0.79 12.69 12.58
CA GLY A 90 0.41 13.74 11.62
C GLY A 90 -1.01 14.28 11.85
N THR A 91 -1.50 15.03 10.88
CA THR A 91 -2.85 15.62 10.85
C THR A 91 -3.90 14.64 10.31
N CYS A 92 -5.15 14.80 10.77
CA CYS A 92 -6.27 14.07 10.19
C CYS A 92 -6.45 14.46 8.71
N LYS A 93 -6.64 13.46 7.85
CA LYS A 93 -6.97 13.67 6.43
C LYS A 93 -8.49 13.84 6.30
N ASN A 94 -8.90 14.81 5.47
CA ASN A 94 -10.30 15.10 5.14
C ASN A 94 -10.67 14.50 3.78
#